data_AF-A0A7C2TP74-F1
#
_entry.id   AF-A0A7C2TP74-F1
#
_cell.length_a   1.000
_cell.length_b   1.000
_cell.length_c   1.000
_cell.angle_alpha   90.00
_cell.angle_beta   90.00
_cell.angle_gamma   90.00
#
_symmetry.space_group_name_H-M   'P 1'
#
loop_
_entity.id
_entity.type
_entity.pdbx_description
1 polymer ?
#
loop_
_entity_poly.entity_id
_entity_poly.type
_entity_poly.pdbx_seq_one_letter_code
_entity_poly.pdbx_strand_id
1 'polypeptide(L)'
;MDAFEPLILSSEEALRLRRQAELAIGEYVTRGRKVYREMPLARLLKALNRFGIAAEDAPRALHLVGAHVIEVPSFVAKYNYRVTFPEDVLARCRRAYEEYRRSEG
;
A
#
# COMPACT_ATOMS: atom_id res chain seq x y z
N MET A 1 -11.67 9.25 14.77
CA MET A 1 -11.79 10.17 13.61
C MET A 1 -11.09 9.47 12.46
N ASP A 2 -11.85 8.79 11.61
CA ASP A 2 -11.34 8.24 10.35
C ASP A 2 -10.99 9.40 9.43
N ALA A 3 -9.71 9.61 9.19
CA ALA A 3 -9.16 10.71 8.40
C ALA A 3 -9.24 10.44 6.88
N PHE A 4 -10.38 9.91 6.43
CA PHE A 4 -10.65 9.73 5.01
C PHE A 4 -12.06 10.26 4.74
N GLU A 5 -12.15 11.43 4.11
CA GLU A 5 -13.41 11.85 3.48
C GLU A 5 -13.89 10.71 2.56
N PRO A 6 -15.19 10.37 2.55
CA PRO A 6 -15.70 9.30 1.72
C PRO A 6 -15.75 9.78 0.26
N LEU A 7 -14.61 9.75 -0.43
CA LEU A 7 -14.59 9.67 -1.89
C LEU A 7 -15.30 8.37 -2.25
N ILE A 8 -16.52 8.43 -2.78
CA ILE A 8 -17.29 7.27 -3.19
C ILE A 8 -16.57 6.65 -4.39
N LEU A 9 -15.67 5.68 -4.15
CA LEU A 9 -15.16 4.83 -5.22
C LEU A 9 -16.25 3.84 -5.58
N SER A 10 -16.40 3.57 -6.87
CA SER A 10 -17.12 2.37 -7.27
C SER A 10 -16.43 1.14 -6.67
N SER A 11 -17.22 0.08 -6.41
CA SER A 11 -16.68 -1.19 -5.90
C SER A 11 -15.55 -1.72 -6.80
N GLU A 12 -15.65 -1.52 -8.11
CA GLU A 12 -14.63 -1.94 -9.08
C GLU A 12 -13.33 -1.15 -8.97
N GLU A 13 -13.38 0.17 -8.81
CA GLU A 13 -12.18 0.99 -8.65
C GLU A 13 -11.47 0.69 -7.33
N ALA A 14 -12.23 0.49 -6.24
CA ALA A 14 -11.66 0.10 -4.95
C ALA A 14 -10.98 -1.28 -5.02
N LEU A 15 -11.61 -2.25 -5.70
CA LEU A 15 -11.02 -3.57 -5.92
C LEU A 15 -9.74 -3.50 -6.77
N ARG A 16 -9.76 -2.71 -7.84
CA ARG A 16 -8.59 -2.50 -8.70
C ARG A 16 -7.44 -1.85 -7.92
N LEU A 17 -7.73 -0.77 -7.19
CA LEU A 17 -6.74 -0.04 -6.41
C LEU A 17 -6.12 -0.93 -5.32
N ARG A 18 -6.96 -1.70 -4.62
CA ARG A 18 -6.51 -2.70 -3.65
C ARG A 18 -5.60 -3.73 -4.30
N ARG A 19 -5.98 -4.29 -5.45
CA ARG A 19 -5.18 -5.31 -6.15
C ARG A 19 -3.82 -4.76 -6.58
N GLN A 20 -3.78 -3.54 -7.13
CA GLN A 20 -2.52 -2.88 -7.49
C GLN A 20 -1.62 -2.69 -6.26
N ALA A 21 -2.20 -2.32 -5.12
CA ALA A 21 -1.45 -2.14 -3.87
C ALA A 21 -0.96 -3.48 -3.31
N GLU A 22 -1.77 -4.54 -3.34
CA GLU A 22 -1.34 -5.88 -2.93
C GLU A 22 -0.14 -6.36 -3.75
N LEU A 23 -0.16 -6.17 -5.06
CA LEU A 23 0.97 -6.52 -5.94
C LEU A 23 2.21 -5.65 -5.67
N ALA A 24 2.02 -4.34 -5.47
CA ALA A 24 3.13 -3.42 -5.17
C ALA A 24 3.84 -3.77 -3.85
N ILE A 25 3.07 -4.06 -2.81
CA ILE A 25 3.63 -4.47 -1.51
C ILE A 25 4.23 -5.87 -1.60
N GLY A 26 3.60 -6.79 -2.31
CA GLY A 26 4.14 -8.12 -2.56
C GLY A 26 5.48 -8.08 -3.29
N GLU A 27 5.62 -7.24 -4.31
CA GLU A 27 6.88 -6.98 -5.00
C GLU A 27 7.92 -6.43 -4.01
N TYR A 28 7.54 -5.42 -3.21
CA TYR A 28 8.43 -4.76 -2.27
C TYR A 28 9.03 -5.76 -1.25
N VAL A 29 8.18 -6.61 -0.68
CA VAL A 29 8.57 -7.66 0.29
C VAL A 29 9.44 -8.72 -0.37
N THR A 30 9.06 -9.19 -1.56
CA THR A 30 9.78 -10.25 -2.28
C THR A 30 11.19 -9.83 -2.69
N ARG A 31 11.40 -8.54 -2.95
CA ARG A 31 12.73 -7.96 -3.22
C ARG A 31 13.65 -7.90 -1.99
N GLY A 32 13.26 -8.49 -0.86
CA GLY A 32 14.05 -8.53 0.38
C GLY A 32 14.20 -7.17 1.06
N ARG A 33 13.31 -6.21 0.77
CA ARG A 33 13.32 -4.90 1.42
C ARG A 33 12.87 -5.05 2.87
N LYS A 34 13.56 -4.37 3.80
CA LYS A 34 13.16 -4.34 5.20
C LYS A 34 11.81 -3.64 5.35
N VAL A 35 10.80 -4.40 5.78
CA VAL A 35 9.55 -3.85 6.30
C VAL A 35 9.75 -3.65 7.80
N TYR A 36 9.73 -2.39 8.23
CA TYR A 36 9.81 -2.04 9.64
C TYR A 36 8.40 -2.08 10.23
N ARG A 37 8.31 -2.16 11.57
CA ARG A 37 7.02 -2.07 12.29
C ARG A 37 6.21 -0.85 11.86
N GLU A 38 6.88 0.29 11.70
CA GLU A 38 6.29 1.51 11.15
C GLU A 38 7.17 2.03 10.02
N MET A 39 6.57 2.38 8.89
CA MET A 39 7.24 2.92 7.72
C MET A 39 6.70 4.28 7.31
N PRO A 40 7.57 5.24 6.93
CA PRO A 40 7.13 6.43 6.22
C PRO A 40 6.55 6.04 4.86
N LEU A 41 5.38 6.58 4.50
CA LEU A 41 4.73 6.35 3.21
C LEU A 41 5.66 6.64 2.03
N ALA A 42 6.50 7.67 2.15
CA ALA A 42 7.49 8.06 1.15
C ALA A 42 8.39 6.90 0.67
N ARG A 43 8.67 5.91 1.53
CA ARG A 43 9.48 4.72 1.17
C ARG A 43 8.76 3.73 0.28
N LEU A 44 7.43 3.77 0.28
CA LEU A 44 6.55 2.89 -0.48
C LEU A 44 6.14 3.49 -1.82
N LEU A 45 6.15 4.83 -1.96
CA LEU A 45 5.68 5.52 -3.16
C LEU A 45 6.33 5.02 -4.45
N LYS A 46 7.64 4.73 -4.45
CA LYS A 46 8.31 4.20 -5.64
C LYS A 46 7.78 2.82 -6.05
N ALA A 47 7.43 1.97 -5.09
CA ALA A 47 6.86 0.65 -5.37
C ALA A 47 5.40 0.80 -5.84
N LEU A 48 4.61 1.62 -5.14
CA LEU A 48 3.21 1.89 -5.49
C LEU A 48 3.07 2.48 -6.90
N ASN A 49 3.93 3.45 -7.25
CA ASN A 49 3.91 4.09 -8.56
C ASN A 49 4.20 3.11 -9.72
N ARG A 50 5.05 2.09 -9.50
CA ARG A 50 5.29 1.05 -10.54
C ARG A 50 4.05 0.26 -10.91
N PHE A 51 3.09 0.17 -9.99
CA PHE A 51 1.80 -0.50 -10.21
C PHE A 51 0.69 0.51 -10.53
N GLY A 52 1.03 1.76 -10.83
CA GLY A 52 0.10 2.79 -11.27
C GLY A 52 -0.69 3.47 -10.14
N ILE A 53 -0.19 3.43 -8.90
CA ILE A 53 -0.81 4.12 -7.76
C ILE A 53 -0.11 5.47 -7.56
N ALA A 54 -0.86 6.55 -7.72
CA ALA A 54 -0.39 7.91 -7.49
C ALA A 54 -0.14 8.17 -5.99
N ALA A 55 0.67 9.20 -5.68
CA ALA A 55 1.01 9.50 -4.29
C ALA A 55 -0.19 9.94 -3.44
N GLU A 56 -1.18 10.60 -4.07
CA GLU A 56 -2.44 10.99 -3.46
C GLU A 56 -3.34 9.80 -3.09
N ASP A 57 -3.34 8.74 -3.91
CA ASP A 57 -4.14 7.54 -3.66
C ASP A 57 -3.47 6.56 -2.70
N ALA A 58 -2.15 6.71 -2.49
CA ALA A 58 -1.34 5.76 -1.75
C ALA A 58 -1.83 5.48 -0.31
N PRO A 59 -2.20 6.47 0.52
CA PRO A 59 -2.73 6.19 1.87
C PRO A 59 -3.98 5.31 1.82
N ARG A 60 -4.89 5.63 0.89
CA ARG A 60 -6.14 4.90 0.72
C ARG A 60 -5.94 3.49 0.19
N ALA A 61 -5.08 3.34 -0.83
CA ALA A 61 -4.76 2.06 -1.42
C ALA A 61 -4.19 1.10 -0.35
N LEU A 62 -3.32 1.60 0.52
CA LEU A 62 -2.75 0.83 1.63
C LEU A 62 -3.80 0.48 2.69
N HIS A 63 -4.71 1.40 3.00
CA HIS A 63 -5.83 1.13 3.91
C HIS A 63 -6.73 0.00 3.37
N LEU A 64 -7.04 -0.01 2.06
CA LEU A 64 -7.83 -1.07 1.42
C LEU A 64 -7.15 -2.45 1.48
N VAL A 65 -5.82 -2.48 1.56
CA VAL A 65 -5.04 -3.71 1.76
C VAL A 65 -5.02 -4.15 3.24
N GLY A 66 -5.59 -3.36 4.15
CA GLY A 66 -5.60 -3.65 5.58
C GLY A 66 -4.34 -3.20 6.31
N ALA A 67 -3.56 -2.28 5.71
CA ALA A 67 -2.51 -1.60 6.44
C ALA A 67 -3.11 -0.55 7.38
N HIS A 68 -2.49 -0.36 8.55
CA HIS A 68 -2.81 0.77 9.41
C HIS A 68 -2.07 1.99 8.90
N VAL A 69 -2.82 3.02 8.50
CA VAL A 69 -2.29 4.26 7.95
C VAL A 69 -2.67 5.41 8.87
N ILE A 70 -1.67 6.11 9.39
CA ILE A 70 -1.85 7.22 10.33
C ILE A 70 -1.27 8.47 9.69
N GLU A 71 -2.08 9.51 9.58
CA GLU A 71 -1.61 10.84 9.21
C GLU A 71 -0.84 11.46 10.39
N VAL A 72 0.33 12.00 10.12
CA VAL A 72 1.16 12.76 11.07
C VAL A 72 1.15 14.24 10.68
N PRO A 73 1.54 15.16 11.57
CA PRO A 73 1.58 16.57 11.22
C PRO A 73 2.50 16.87 10.02
N SER A 74 2.10 17.82 9.17
CA SER A 74 2.80 18.15 7.92
C SER A 74 4.23 18.65 8.09
N PHE A 75 4.57 19.21 9.26
CA PHE A 75 5.95 19.60 9.60
C PHE A 75 6.90 18.41 9.82
N VAL A 76 6.37 17.18 9.93
CA VAL A 76 7.17 15.96 10.14
C VAL A 76 7.67 15.38 8.82
N ALA A 77 6.89 15.45 7.74
CA ALA A 77 7.27 14.93 6.43
C ALA A 77 6.40 15.49 5.30
N LYS A 78 6.98 15.62 4.09
CA LYS A 78 6.26 15.99 2.85
C LYS A 78 5.11 15.05 2.52
N TYR A 79 5.29 13.75 2.78
CA TYR A 79 4.22 12.75 2.75
C TYR A 79 3.97 12.30 4.18
N ASN A 80 3.02 12.98 4.81
CA ASN A 80 2.80 12.97 6.25
C ASN A 80 1.98 11.74 6.69
N TYR A 81 2.39 10.54 6.25
CA TYR A 81 1.73 9.28 6.62
C TYR A 81 2.73 8.25 7.13
N ARG A 82 2.32 7.57 8.20
CA ARG A 82 2.97 6.39 8.77
C ARG A 82 2.13 5.16 8.48
N VAL A 83 2.81 4.09 8.06
CA VAL A 83 2.17 2.85 7.61
C VAL A 83 2.71 1.70 8.44
N THR A 84 1.81 0.93 9.04
CA THR A 84 2.10 -0.31 9.74
C THR A 84 1.37 -1.45 9.05
N PHE A 85 2.08 -2.56 8.79
CA PHE A 85 1.49 -3.72 8.16
C PHE A 85 1.37 -4.86 9.17
N PRO A 86 0.16 -5.42 9.35
CA PRO A 86 -0.01 -6.72 9.99
C PRO A 86 0.76 -7.82 9.22
N GLU A 87 1.29 -8.81 9.93
CA GLU A 87 2.10 -9.88 9.32
C GLU A 87 1.29 -10.72 8.31
N ASP A 88 0.01 -10.97 8.60
CA ASP A 88 -0.92 -11.69 7.72
C ASP A 88 -1.17 -10.92 6.41
N VAL A 89 -1.24 -9.59 6.47
CA VAL A 89 -1.35 -8.71 5.30
C VAL A 89 -0.10 -8.82 4.44
N LEU A 90 1.09 -8.75 5.03
CA LEU A 90 2.35 -8.92 4.28
C LEU A 90 2.45 -10.31 3.63
N ALA A 91 2.08 -11.36 4.36
CA ALA A 91 2.06 -12.72 3.84
C ALA A 91 1.06 -12.90 2.69
N ARG A 92 -0.10 -12.21 2.75
CA ARG A 92 -1.09 -12.21 1.68
C ARG A 92 -0.56 -11.47 0.44
N CYS A 93 -0.01 -10.26 0.60
CA CYS A 93 0.56 -9.49 -0.51
C CYS A 93 1.71 -10.24 -1.19
N ARG A 94 2.58 -10.87 -0.40
CA ARG A 94 3.67 -11.70 -0.94
C ARG A 94 3.13 -12.84 -1.81
N ARG A 95 2.17 -13.61 -1.30
CA ARG A 95 1.53 -14.71 -2.06
C ARG A 95 0.89 -14.21 -3.35
N ALA A 96 0.12 -13.12 -3.29
CA ALA A 96 -0.54 -12.54 -4.47
C ALA A 96 0.48 -12.14 -5.55
N TYR A 97 1.62 -11.56 -5.18
CA TYR A 97 2.67 -11.21 -6.13
C TYR A 97 3.40 -12.43 -6.69
N GLU A 98 3.67 -13.44 -5.86
CA GLU A 98 4.26 -14.71 -6.31
C GLU A 98 3.35 -15.44 -7.31
N GLU A 99 2.04 -15.45 -7.09
CA GLU A 99 1.05 -15.98 -8.03
C GLU A 99 1.01 -15.18 -9.34
N TYR A 100 0.97 -13.85 -9.26
CA TYR A 100 1.03 -12.97 -10.43
C TYR A 100 2.29 -13.24 -11.28
N ARG A 101 3.45 -13.42 -10.63
CA ARG A 101 4.69 -13.75 -11.35
C ARG A 101 4.65 -15.11 -12.04
N ARG A 102 3.89 -16.07 -11.53
CA ARG A 102 3.73 -17.40 -12.15
C ARG A 102 2.76 -17.39 -13.32
N SER A 103 1.79 -16.47 -13.35
CA SER A 103 0.85 -16.34 -14.47
C SER A 103 1.40 -15.56 -15.65
N GLU A 104 2.43 -14.74 -15.44
CA GLU A 104 3.06 -13.87 -16.46
C GLU A 104 4.32 -14.49 -17.11
N GLY A 105 4.76 -15.67 -16.64
CA GLY A 105 5.93 -16.40 -17.15
C GLY A 105 5.54 -17.69 -17.82
#